data_AF-A0A0K9PAC8-F1
#
_entry.id   AF-A0A0K9PAC8-F1
#
_cell.length_a   1.000
_cell.length_b   1.000
_cell.length_c   1.000
_cell.angle_alpha   90.00
_cell.angle_beta   90.00
_cell.angle_gamma   90.00
#
_symmetry.space_group_name_H-M   'P 1'
#
loop_
_entity.id
_entity.type
_entity.pdbx_description
1 polymer ?
#
loop_
_entity_poly.entity_id
_entity_poly.type
_entity_poly.pdbx_seq_one_letter_code
_entity_poly.pdbx_strand_id
1 'polypeptide(L)'
;MAGRTLLQQIKDCPISFEMMNYTDLISKCKGPDYPVAVCCDALAEFACPHADYINDLSTNCATMMFSYINLNGRYPPGLFANQCVADKDGLNCPVIPSGVANKSSSNDGHRNRSPCSIAVFATIVVSALGFFLF
;
A
#
# COMPACT_ATOMS: atom_id res chain seq x y z
N MET A 1 -34.86 -11.37 -29.49
CA MET A 1 -33.60 -10.64 -29.76
C MET A 1 -32.44 -11.49 -29.28
N ALA A 2 -31.51 -11.86 -30.16
CA ALA A 2 -30.22 -12.41 -29.75
C ALA A 2 -29.43 -11.30 -29.04
N GLY A 3 -29.21 -11.46 -27.74
CA GLY A 3 -28.34 -10.59 -26.97
C GLY A 3 -26.92 -10.73 -27.50
N ARG A 4 -26.34 -9.62 -27.93
CA ARG A 4 -24.94 -9.55 -28.35
C ARG A 4 -24.08 -9.65 -27.09
N THR A 5 -23.85 -10.86 -26.59
CA THR A 5 -22.78 -11.08 -25.61
C THR A 5 -21.47 -10.85 -26.37
N LEU A 6 -20.88 -9.66 -26.22
CA LEU A 6 -19.51 -9.45 -26.64
C LEU A 6 -18.64 -10.34 -25.74
N LEU A 7 -18.18 -11.47 -26.28
CA LEU A 7 -16.92 -12.06 -25.83
C LEU A 7 -15.86 -11.01 -26.16
N GLN A 8 -15.67 -10.03 -25.26
CA GLN A 8 -14.52 -9.15 -25.35
C GLN A 8 -13.31 -10.07 -25.36
N GLN A 9 -12.64 -10.12 -26.50
CA GLN A 9 -11.48 -10.96 -26.68
C GLN A 9 -10.36 -10.32 -25.85
N ILE A 10 -10.23 -10.78 -24.60
CA ILE A 10 -9.20 -10.34 -23.68
C ILE A 10 -7.85 -10.66 -24.34
N LYS A 11 -7.00 -9.65 -24.46
CA LYS A 11 -5.66 -9.78 -25.03
C LYS A 11 -4.68 -10.29 -23.98
N ASP A 12 -3.60 -10.89 -24.44
CA ASP A 12 -2.48 -11.23 -23.56
C ASP A 12 -1.77 -9.98 -23.06
N CYS A 13 -1.30 -10.07 -21.82
CA CYS A 13 -0.54 -9.03 -21.17
C CYS A 13 0.82 -8.84 -21.87
N PRO A 14 1.21 -7.61 -22.26
CA PRO A 14 2.48 -7.36 -22.94
C PRO A 14 3.71 -7.47 -22.01
N ILE A 15 3.49 -7.58 -20.70
CA ILE A 15 4.55 -7.78 -19.69
C ILE A 15 4.42 -9.15 -19.03
N SER A 16 5.56 -9.76 -18.70
CA SER A 16 5.60 -11.05 -18.02
C SER A 16 5.69 -10.87 -16.51
N PHE A 17 4.62 -11.22 -15.80
CA PHE A 17 4.62 -11.28 -14.35
C PHE A 17 5.41 -12.49 -13.82
N GLU A 18 5.53 -13.57 -14.59
CA GLU A 18 6.22 -14.81 -14.19
C GLU A 18 7.65 -14.58 -13.67
N MET A 19 8.38 -13.65 -14.29
CA MET A 19 9.78 -13.38 -14.00
C MET A 19 9.99 -12.24 -12.98
N MET A 20 8.93 -11.75 -12.34
CA MET A 20 9.04 -10.67 -11.36
C MET A 20 9.55 -11.17 -10.00
N ASN A 21 10.10 -10.25 -9.21
CA ASN A 21 10.55 -10.53 -7.84
C ASN A 21 9.39 -10.35 -6.85
N TYR A 22 8.92 -11.47 -6.29
CA TYR A 22 7.83 -11.50 -5.31
C TYR A 22 8.30 -11.43 -3.85
N THR A 23 9.61 -11.36 -3.60
CA THR A 23 10.19 -11.52 -2.26
C THR A 23 9.70 -10.44 -1.29
N ASP A 24 9.62 -9.19 -1.72
CA ASP A 24 9.18 -8.08 -0.86
C ASP A 24 7.71 -8.23 -0.46
N LEU A 25 6.84 -8.60 -1.40
CA LEU A 25 5.42 -8.88 -1.13
C LEU A 25 5.26 -10.03 -0.13
N ILE A 26 5.93 -11.15 -0.39
CA ILE A 26 5.78 -12.39 0.39
C ILE A 26 6.42 -12.27 1.77
N SER A 27 7.52 -11.53 1.89
CA SER A 27 8.20 -11.34 3.16
C SER A 27 7.43 -10.43 4.11
N LYS A 28 6.69 -9.44 3.58
CA LYS A 28 5.86 -8.51 4.36
C LYS A 28 4.48 -9.08 4.67
N CYS A 29 3.79 -9.62 3.67
CA CYS A 29 2.44 -10.15 3.82
C CYS A 29 2.46 -11.64 4.17
N LYS A 30 2.41 -11.97 5.47
CA LYS A 30 2.49 -13.37 5.96
C LYS A 30 1.20 -13.83 6.63
N GLY A 31 0.86 -15.09 6.39
CA GLY A 31 -0.20 -15.80 7.12
C GLY A 31 0.25 -16.27 8.50
N PRO A 32 -0.70 -16.74 9.34
CA PRO A 32 -2.12 -16.96 9.01
C PRO A 32 -2.99 -15.70 9.09
N ASP A 33 -2.55 -14.66 9.79
CA ASP A 33 -3.39 -13.51 10.11
C ASP A 33 -3.48 -12.46 8.99
N TYR A 34 -2.53 -12.46 8.04
CA TYR A 34 -2.49 -11.55 6.88
C TYR A 34 -2.85 -10.09 7.24
N PRO A 35 -2.01 -9.39 8.02
CA PRO A 35 -2.33 -8.05 8.50
C PRO A 35 -2.63 -7.08 7.35
N VAL A 36 -3.88 -6.62 7.27
CA VAL A 36 -4.45 -5.86 6.14
C VAL A 36 -3.54 -4.72 5.69
N ALA A 37 -3.21 -3.79 6.58
CA ALA A 37 -2.40 -2.62 6.22
C ALA A 37 -1.06 -3.02 5.59
N VAL A 38 -0.33 -3.93 6.23
CA VAL A 38 0.98 -4.40 5.75
C VAL A 38 0.86 -5.13 4.40
N CYS A 39 -0.18 -5.95 4.24
CA CYS A 39 -0.42 -6.70 3.01
C CYS A 39 -0.83 -5.79 1.84
N CYS A 40 -1.65 -4.77 2.10
CA CYS A 40 -2.10 -3.84 1.09
C CYS A 40 -1.01 -2.84 0.69
N ASP A 41 -0.18 -2.39 1.64
CA ASP A 41 0.99 -1.57 1.35
C ASP A 41 2.00 -2.34 0.49
N ALA A 42 2.29 -3.59 0.87
CA ALA A 42 3.20 -4.44 0.10
C ALA A 42 2.66 -4.75 -1.31
N LEU A 43 1.34 -4.94 -1.45
CA LEU A 43 0.70 -5.09 -2.75
C LEU A 43 0.82 -3.80 -3.57
N ALA A 44 0.64 -2.62 -2.96
CA ALA A 44 0.77 -1.34 -3.64
C ALA A 44 2.19 -1.14 -4.15
N GLU A 45 3.21 -1.38 -3.32
CA GLU A 45 4.63 -1.30 -3.72
C GLU A 45 4.93 -2.20 -4.92
N PHE A 46 4.33 -3.40 -4.98
CA PHE A 46 4.50 -4.34 -6.09
C PHE A 46 3.70 -3.94 -7.35
N ALA A 47 2.44 -3.53 -7.20
CA ALA A 47 1.50 -3.36 -8.29
C ALA A 47 1.59 -1.97 -8.95
N CYS A 48 1.89 -0.93 -8.18
CA CYS A 48 1.85 0.45 -8.66
C CYS A 48 2.82 0.78 -9.80
N PRO A 49 4.04 0.21 -9.87
CA PRO A 49 4.90 0.35 -11.05
C PRO A 49 4.31 -0.19 -12.35
N HIS A 50 3.25 -1.00 -12.27
CA HIS A 50 2.59 -1.66 -13.39
C HIS A 50 1.12 -1.25 -13.53
N ALA A 51 0.69 -0.17 -12.86
CA ALA A 51 -0.69 0.29 -12.80
C ALA A 51 -1.34 0.44 -14.19
N ASP A 52 -0.63 1.01 -15.15
CA ASP A 52 -1.14 1.21 -16.52
C ASP A 52 -1.51 -0.11 -17.23
N TYR A 53 -0.80 -1.19 -16.93
CA TYR A 53 -1.07 -2.51 -17.52
C TYR A 53 -2.19 -3.24 -16.79
N ILE A 54 -2.17 -3.24 -15.45
CA ILE A 54 -3.14 -3.99 -14.65
C ILE A 54 -4.52 -3.33 -14.62
N ASN A 55 -4.60 -2.03 -14.88
CA ASN A 55 -5.87 -1.30 -15.01
C ASN A 55 -6.45 -1.35 -16.44
N ASP A 56 -5.75 -1.93 -17.42
CA ASP A 56 -6.30 -2.14 -18.76
C ASP A 56 -7.22 -3.38 -18.79
N LEU A 57 -8.53 -3.12 -18.68
CA LEU A 57 -9.59 -4.13 -18.72
C LEU A 57 -9.70 -4.89 -20.05
N SER A 58 -8.96 -4.47 -21.09
CA SER A 58 -8.90 -5.20 -22.37
C SER A 58 -7.85 -6.32 -22.39
N THR A 59 -7.06 -6.46 -21.32
CA THR A 59 -5.99 -7.46 -21.20
C THR A 59 -6.18 -8.39 -20.00
N ASN A 60 -5.46 -9.52 -19.99
CA ASN A 60 -5.43 -10.44 -18.85
C ASN A 60 -4.37 -10.07 -17.79
N CYS A 61 -3.79 -8.86 -17.83
CA CYS A 61 -2.69 -8.46 -16.95
C CYS A 61 -3.00 -8.60 -15.46
N ALA A 62 -4.17 -8.11 -15.01
CA ALA A 62 -4.57 -8.23 -13.60
C ALA A 62 -4.69 -9.69 -13.16
N THR A 63 -5.34 -10.53 -13.99
CA THR A 63 -5.51 -11.97 -13.73
C THR A 63 -4.17 -12.69 -13.64
N MET A 64 -3.24 -12.38 -14.54
CA MET A 64 -1.88 -12.94 -14.54
C MET A 64 -1.11 -12.50 -13.29
N MET A 65 -1.13 -11.21 -12.96
CA MET A 65 -0.48 -10.66 -11.78
C MET A 65 -0.94 -11.38 -10.51
N PHE A 66 -2.25 -11.42 -10.25
CA PHE A 66 -2.78 -12.06 -9.05
C PHE A 66 -2.56 -13.58 -9.04
N SER A 67 -2.57 -14.25 -10.19
CA SER A 67 -2.24 -15.68 -10.27
C SER A 67 -0.82 -15.94 -9.76
N TYR A 68 0.18 -15.23 -10.27
CA TYR A 68 1.57 -15.43 -9.82
C TYR A 68 1.81 -14.95 -8.39
N ILE A 69 1.16 -13.87 -7.93
CA ILE A 69 1.20 -13.47 -6.52
C ILE A 69 0.71 -14.62 -5.64
N ASN A 70 -0.46 -15.19 -5.95
CA ASN A 70 -1.07 -16.25 -5.15
C ASN A 70 -0.24 -17.54 -5.19
N LEU A 71 0.32 -17.89 -6.35
CA LEU A 71 1.16 -19.07 -6.51
C LEU A 71 2.46 -18.96 -5.70
N ASN A 72 3.16 -17.83 -5.78
CA ASN A 72 4.44 -17.65 -5.09
C ASN A 72 4.26 -17.47 -3.57
N GLY A 73 3.25 -16.72 -3.14
CA GLY A 73 2.98 -16.47 -1.73
C GLY A 73 2.11 -17.51 -1.03
N ARG A 74 1.52 -18.45 -1.80
CA ARG A 74 0.51 -19.42 -1.33
C ARG A 74 -0.69 -18.72 -0.68
N TYR A 75 -1.08 -17.58 -1.22
CA TYR A 75 -2.20 -16.78 -0.69
C TYR A 75 -3.55 -17.41 -1.03
N PRO A 76 -4.54 -17.34 -0.11
CA PRO A 76 -5.89 -17.78 -0.42
C PRO A 76 -6.53 -16.88 -1.49
N PRO A 77 -7.41 -17.45 -2.34
CA PRO A 77 -8.07 -16.69 -3.39
C PRO A 77 -8.91 -15.56 -2.77
N GLY A 78 -8.81 -14.37 -3.36
CA GLY A 78 -9.55 -13.18 -2.92
C GLY A 78 -8.97 -12.45 -1.71
N LEU A 79 -7.84 -12.91 -1.13
CA LEU A 79 -7.20 -12.24 0.02
C LEU A 79 -7.07 -10.73 -0.18
N PHE A 80 -6.47 -10.32 -1.30
CA PHE A 80 -6.22 -8.93 -1.61
C PHE A 80 -7.47 -8.19 -2.11
N ALA A 81 -8.29 -8.83 -2.94
CA ALA A 81 -9.52 -8.22 -3.46
C ALA A 81 -10.53 -7.87 -2.35
N ASN A 82 -10.55 -8.65 -1.27
CA ASN A 82 -11.47 -8.45 -0.15
C ASN A 82 -10.93 -7.47 0.90
N GLN A 83 -9.60 -7.33 1.01
CA GLN A 83 -8.97 -6.57 2.11
C GLN A 83 -8.37 -5.24 1.64
N CYS A 84 -7.89 -5.16 0.40
CA CYS A 84 -7.14 -4.02 -0.12
C CYS A 84 -8.02 -3.12 -0.99
N VAL A 85 -9.05 -2.58 -0.36
CA VAL A 85 -9.91 -1.55 -0.95
C VAL A 85 -9.58 -0.25 -0.22
N ALA A 86 -8.75 0.59 -0.82
CA ALA A 86 -8.39 1.86 -0.20
C ALA A 86 -9.58 2.83 -0.24
N ASP A 87 -10.36 2.83 -1.34
CA ASP A 87 -11.61 3.61 -1.52
C ASP A 87 -12.46 3.08 -2.69
N LYS A 88 -13.47 3.84 -3.15
CA LYS A 88 -14.33 3.53 -4.32
C LYS A 88 -13.54 3.35 -5.64
N ASP A 89 -12.29 3.82 -5.67
CA ASP A 89 -11.39 3.80 -6.84
C ASP A 89 -10.31 2.71 -6.76
N GLY A 90 -10.32 1.84 -5.74
CA GLY A 90 -9.36 0.74 -5.61
C GLY A 90 -8.17 1.04 -4.70
N LEU A 91 -6.95 0.66 -5.11
CA LEU A 91 -5.72 0.81 -4.33
C LEU A 91 -5.02 2.13 -4.70
N ASN A 92 -4.76 3.01 -3.72
CA ASN A 92 -4.06 4.27 -3.99
C ASN A 92 -2.57 4.04 -4.24
N CYS A 93 -2.13 4.26 -5.48
CA CYS A 93 -0.72 4.29 -5.80
C CYS A 93 -0.11 5.65 -5.47
N PRO A 94 0.96 5.71 -4.64
CA PRO A 94 1.70 6.95 -4.47
C PRO A 94 2.30 7.36 -5.82
N VAL A 95 2.19 8.63 -6.17
CA VAL A 95 2.86 9.17 -7.36
C VAL A 95 4.36 9.13 -7.11
N ILE A 96 5.02 8.05 -7.51
CA ILE A 96 6.48 8.00 -7.55
C ILE A 96 6.88 8.86 -8.76
N PRO A 97 7.52 10.03 -8.58
CA PRO A 97 8.02 10.79 -9.72
C PRO A 97 8.98 9.89 -10.49
N SER A 98 8.64 9.61 -11.75
CA SER A 98 9.41 8.73 -12.61
C SER A 98 10.85 9.26 -12.74
N GLY A 99 11.79 8.57 -12.08
CA GLY A 99 13.22 8.83 -12.20
C GLY A 99 13.90 9.32 -10.92
N VAL A 100 14.17 8.43 -9.98
CA VAL A 100 15.43 8.43 -9.21
C VAL A 100 15.66 7.05 -8.59
N ALA A 101 16.79 6.46 -8.97
CA ALA A 101 17.40 5.35 -8.26
C ALA A 101 17.75 5.73 -6.81
N ASN A 102 17.66 4.74 -5.92
CA ASN A 102 18.31 4.63 -4.60
C ASN A 102 18.46 5.91 -3.76
N LYS A 103 17.75 5.97 -2.62
CA LYS A 103 18.32 6.52 -1.40
C LYS A 103 17.85 5.75 -0.18
N SER A 104 18.84 5.18 0.51
CA SER A 104 18.75 4.41 1.74
C SER A 104 17.91 5.06 2.82
N SER A 105 17.31 4.18 3.62
CA SER A 105 16.83 4.42 4.98
C SER A 105 17.70 5.41 5.76
N SER A 106 17.06 6.35 6.43
CA SER A 106 17.61 6.99 7.62
C SER A 106 16.48 7.16 8.63
N ASN A 107 16.60 6.42 9.73
CA ASN A 107 15.86 6.65 10.97
C ASN A 107 16.10 8.10 11.42
N ASP A 108 15.04 8.88 11.65
CA ASP A 108 15.15 10.08 12.50
C ASP A 108 14.09 10.01 13.60
N GLY A 109 14.56 9.62 14.78
CA GLY A 109 13.83 9.85 16.02
C GLY A 109 13.89 11.33 16.36
N HIS A 110 12.76 12.01 16.29
CA HIS A 110 12.66 13.42 16.67
C HIS A 110 12.85 13.61 18.18
N ARG A 111 14.11 13.83 18.56
CA ARG A 111 14.51 14.55 19.78
C ARG A 111 14.87 15.99 19.39
N ASN A 112 13.95 16.90 19.72
CA ASN A 112 14.10 18.31 20.11
C ASN A 112 15.47 19.01 19.89
N ARG A 113 15.49 20.23 19.30
CA ARG A 113 15.87 21.52 19.97
C ARG A 113 16.28 22.69 19.03
N SER A 114 15.54 23.82 19.16
CA SER A 114 15.92 25.26 18.99
C SER A 114 16.09 25.91 17.59
N PRO A 115 15.99 27.26 17.43
CA PRO A 115 15.30 28.30 18.23
C PRO A 115 14.53 29.39 17.40
N CYS A 116 13.85 30.30 18.11
CA CYS A 116 13.51 31.68 17.72
C CYS A 116 12.35 31.93 16.73
N SER A 117 11.14 32.11 17.28
CA SER A 117 10.22 33.21 16.92
C SER A 117 9.21 33.42 18.05
N ILE A 118 8.82 34.67 18.25
CA ILE A 118 8.23 35.26 19.46
C ILE A 118 6.68 35.13 19.48
N ALA A 119 6.12 35.12 20.71
CA ALA A 119 4.71 35.30 21.11
C ALA A 119 3.85 34.03 21.10
N VAL A 120 3.05 33.66 22.10
CA VAL A 120 2.33 34.40 23.15
C VAL A 120 2.28 33.58 24.46
N PHE A 121 2.19 34.29 25.58
CA PHE A 121 2.22 33.81 26.96
C PHE A 121 0.98 33.02 27.43
N ALA A 122 1.26 32.01 28.26
CA ALA A 122 0.58 31.59 29.49
C ALA A 122 -0.85 31.01 29.46
N THR A 123 -0.95 29.72 29.83
CA THR A 123 -1.90 29.28 30.87
C THR A 123 -1.17 28.44 31.92
N ILE A 124 -1.22 28.90 33.16
CA ILE A 124 -0.53 28.32 34.32
C ILE A 124 -1.41 27.18 34.88
N VAL A 125 -0.87 25.96 34.93
CA VAL A 125 -1.42 24.88 35.75
C VAL A 125 -0.58 24.79 37.04
N VAL A 126 -1.10 25.31 38.15
CA VAL A 126 -0.56 24.97 39.47
C VAL A 126 -1.27 23.71 39.95
N SER A 127 -0.58 22.59 39.77
CA SER A 127 -0.92 21.30 40.38
C SER A 127 -0.83 21.40 41.89
N ALA A 128 -1.82 20.79 42.54
CA ALA A 128 -1.96 20.66 43.98
C ALA A 128 -0.66 20.21 44.68
N LEU A 129 -0.23 21.00 45.66
CA LEU A 129 0.52 20.53 46.82
C LEU A 129 -0.36 20.80 48.04
N GLY A 130 -0.73 19.71 48.72
CA GLY A 130 -1.63 19.76 49.86
C GLY A 130 -1.06 20.57 51.01
N PHE A 131 -1.89 21.40 51.63
CA PHE A 131 -1.70 21.96 52.97
C PHE A 131 -3.08 22.49 53.47
N PHE A 132 -4.10 21.63 53.50
CA PHE A 132 -5.25 21.87 54.38
C PHE A 132 -4.87 21.42 55.79
N LEU A 133 -4.20 22.33 56.51
CA LEU A 133 -4.18 22.37 57.96
C LEU A 133 -5.28 23.34 58.42
N PHE A 134 -6.48 22.82 58.68
CA PHE A 134 -7.34 23.14 59.83
C PHE A 134 -8.47 22.11 59.91
#